data_AF-A0AAU9PAW1-F1
#
_entry.id   AF-A0AAU9PAW1-F1
#
_cell.length_a   1.000
_cell.length_b   1.000
_cell.length_c   1.000
_cell.angle_alpha   90.00
_cell.angle_beta   90.00
_cell.angle_gamma   90.00
#
_symmetry.space_group_name_H-M   'P 1'
#
loop_
_entity.id
_entity.type
_entity.pdbx_description
1 polymer ?
#
loop_
_entity_poly.entity_id
_entity_poly.type
_entity_poly.pdbx_seq_one_letter_code
_entity_poly.pdbx_strand_id
1 'polypeptide(L)'
;MKMTMMLCHEAQPSLLQIPTGRMNLSMLRCRPQKEKVVVVMGATGTGKSRLSIDLAASYPAEIINSDKMQVYEGLDIVTNKITDEECDGVPHHLLGIVDPEADFTARNFVSTASITMKSIVGRGKLPIIAGGSNSFIEALIDDQNYEFRSRYEVCFLWVDVAMPVLHRFVSDRVDRMVDAGIVEEVRKMYNPNADYSKGIRRAIGVPEFDAYFQSEYSSSFDKKTQAKLLEEAINETKINTCKLACRQLEKIHRLRNVKGWKIHRLDATAVFQKRGGREADKSWAEMVAGPGSVIVNQFMYNFSHSRSFATAADGGGRAIKRGAAMAAAVL
;
A
#
# COMPACT_ATOMS: atom_id res chain seq x y z
N MET A 1 34.12 -88.64 -24.34
CA MET A 1 33.93 -87.60 -23.30
C MET A 1 33.56 -86.30 -24.01
N LYS A 2 32.38 -86.17 -24.61
CA LYS A 2 31.09 -85.71 -24.05
C LYS A 2 31.15 -84.34 -23.36
N MET A 3 30.90 -83.30 -24.19
CA MET A 3 30.52 -81.94 -23.82
C MET A 3 29.16 -81.93 -23.13
N THR A 4 29.02 -81.11 -22.09
CA THR A 4 27.76 -80.91 -21.36
C THR A 4 27.20 -79.54 -21.73
N MET A 5 26.09 -79.54 -22.47
CA MET A 5 25.12 -78.44 -22.57
C MET A 5 23.90 -78.86 -21.76
N MET A 6 23.40 -77.99 -20.89
CA MET A 6 22.12 -78.17 -20.20
C MET A 6 21.28 -76.92 -20.44
N LEU A 7 20.26 -77.08 -21.27
CA LEU A 7 19.14 -76.16 -21.47
C LEU A 7 18.04 -76.56 -20.47
N CYS A 8 17.55 -75.62 -19.66
CA CYS A 8 16.39 -75.83 -18.81
C CYS A 8 15.34 -74.71 -19.00
N HIS A 9 14.22 -75.15 -19.58
CA HIS A 9 12.82 -74.76 -19.38
C HIS A 9 12.35 -73.30 -19.52
N GLU A 10 11.57 -73.10 -20.58
CA GLU A 10 10.49 -72.11 -20.67
C GLU A 10 9.40 -72.36 -19.61
N ALA A 11 8.95 -71.27 -18.98
CA ALA A 11 7.67 -71.19 -18.29
C ALA A 11 7.01 -69.85 -18.67
N GLN A 12 5.84 -69.92 -19.31
CA GLN A 12 4.98 -68.77 -19.56
C GLN A 12 4.45 -68.20 -18.24
N PRO A 13 4.37 -66.87 -18.07
CA PRO A 13 3.41 -66.27 -17.16
C PRO A 13 2.16 -65.79 -17.90
N SER A 14 1.05 -66.16 -17.31
CA SER A 14 -0.33 -65.86 -17.63
C SER A 14 -0.65 -64.36 -17.65
N LEU A 15 -1.65 -64.02 -18.47
CA LEU A 15 -2.36 -62.75 -18.53
C LEU A 15 -2.67 -62.17 -17.14
N LEU A 16 -1.94 -61.13 -16.74
CA LEU A 16 -2.32 -60.24 -15.65
C LEU A 16 -3.20 -59.12 -16.21
N GLN A 17 -4.44 -59.14 -15.75
CA GLN A 17 -5.50 -58.19 -16.05
C GLN A 17 -5.04 -56.74 -15.76
N ILE A 18 -5.18 -55.87 -16.75
CA ILE A 18 -5.04 -54.42 -16.60
C ILE A 18 -6.23 -53.93 -15.77
N PRO A 19 -6.05 -53.33 -14.57
CA PRO A 19 -7.14 -52.63 -13.92
C PRO A 19 -7.39 -51.34 -14.71
N THR A 20 -8.59 -51.18 -15.24
CA THR A 20 -9.14 -49.90 -15.70
C THR A 20 -9.36 -48.98 -14.49
N GLY A 21 -8.26 -48.56 -13.87
CA GLY A 21 -8.25 -47.54 -12.85
C GLY A 21 -8.42 -46.17 -13.50
N ARG A 22 -9.59 -45.56 -13.29
CA ARG A 22 -9.77 -44.11 -13.41
C ARG A 22 -8.52 -43.43 -12.85
N MET A 23 -7.75 -42.72 -13.69
CA MET A 23 -6.74 -41.80 -13.19
C MET A 23 -7.49 -40.80 -12.31
N ASN A 24 -7.29 -40.91 -11.00
CA ASN A 24 -7.87 -40.01 -10.04
C ASN A 24 -7.25 -38.63 -10.32
N LEU A 25 -8.03 -37.73 -10.91
CA LEU A 25 -7.65 -36.35 -11.24
C LEU A 25 -7.46 -35.50 -9.96
N SER A 26 -7.09 -36.12 -8.85
CA SER A 26 -6.87 -35.53 -7.53
C SER A 26 -5.38 -35.47 -7.16
N MET A 27 -4.47 -35.93 -8.04
CA MET A 27 -3.01 -35.79 -7.86
C MET A 27 -2.37 -34.67 -8.70
N LEU A 28 -3.18 -33.84 -9.37
CA LEU A 28 -2.70 -32.50 -9.72
C LEU A 28 -2.55 -31.75 -8.39
N ARG A 29 -1.30 -31.58 -7.95
CA ARG A 29 -0.93 -30.75 -6.79
C ARG A 29 -1.56 -29.37 -6.97
N CYS A 30 -2.77 -29.19 -6.44
CA CYS A 30 -3.35 -27.89 -6.21
C CYS A 30 -2.46 -27.26 -5.15
N ARG A 31 -1.49 -26.44 -5.58
CA ARG A 31 -0.90 -25.49 -4.64
C ARG A 31 -2.07 -24.71 -4.05
N PRO A 32 -2.24 -24.64 -2.71
CA PRO A 32 -3.28 -23.81 -2.14
C PRO A 32 -3.14 -22.41 -2.74
N GLN A 33 -4.20 -21.93 -3.37
CA GLN A 33 -4.20 -20.62 -4.00
C GLN A 33 -4.04 -19.60 -2.89
N LYS A 34 -2.94 -18.84 -2.94
CA LYS A 34 -2.65 -17.83 -1.93
C LYS A 34 -3.72 -16.74 -1.97
N GLU A 35 -4.09 -16.26 -0.80
CA GLU A 35 -5.00 -15.15 -0.64
C GLU A 35 -4.36 -13.87 -1.18
N LYS A 36 -5.14 -12.99 -1.79
CA LYS A 36 -4.63 -11.78 -2.48
C LYS A 36 -4.64 -10.59 -1.53
N VAL A 37 -3.58 -9.79 -1.56
CA VAL A 37 -3.44 -8.56 -0.77
C VAL A 37 -2.87 -7.45 -1.65
N VAL A 38 -3.44 -6.26 -1.56
CA VAL A 38 -2.90 -5.06 -2.23
C VAL A 38 -2.27 -4.15 -1.18
N VAL A 39 -1.10 -3.60 -1.48
CA VAL A 39 -0.39 -2.64 -0.64
C VAL A 39 -0.17 -1.36 -1.42
N VAL A 40 -0.72 -0.25 -0.91
CA VAL A 40 -0.59 1.09 -1.47
C VAL A 40 0.44 1.88 -0.66
N MET A 41 1.59 2.13 -1.28
CA MET A 41 2.76 2.77 -0.71
C MET A 41 3.02 4.14 -1.33
N GLY A 42 3.81 4.97 -0.66
CA GLY A 42 4.17 6.31 -1.13
C GLY A 42 4.51 7.26 0.01
N ALA A 43 5.18 8.37 -0.32
CA ALA A 43 5.48 9.41 0.66
C ALA A 43 4.20 10.08 1.20
N THR A 44 4.31 10.81 2.31
CA THR A 44 3.20 11.61 2.84
C THR A 44 2.71 12.61 1.80
N GLY A 45 1.39 12.78 1.68
CA GLY A 45 0.80 13.69 0.71
C GLY A 45 0.69 13.18 -0.73
N THR A 46 1.18 11.98 -1.08
CA THR A 46 1.11 11.50 -2.49
C THR A 46 -0.27 10.99 -2.95
N GLY A 47 -1.28 10.96 -2.07
CA GLY A 47 -2.64 10.50 -2.43
C GLY A 47 -2.92 9.01 -2.22
N LYS A 48 -2.17 8.33 -1.34
CA LYS A 48 -2.37 6.90 -1.01
C LYS A 48 -3.81 6.56 -0.62
N SER A 49 -4.40 7.35 0.29
CA SER A 49 -5.76 7.12 0.77
C SER A 49 -6.77 7.25 -0.37
N ARG A 50 -6.64 8.28 -1.21
CA ARG A 50 -7.46 8.45 -2.43
C ARG A 50 -7.40 7.22 -3.33
N LEU A 51 -6.20 6.69 -3.60
CA LEU A 51 -6.07 5.48 -4.43
C LEU A 51 -6.69 4.25 -3.76
N SER A 52 -6.57 4.08 -2.44
CA SER A 52 -7.20 2.93 -1.76
C SER A 52 -8.73 2.98 -1.83
N ILE A 53 -9.33 4.16 -1.77
CA ILE A 53 -10.78 4.33 -1.97
C ILE A 53 -11.18 4.04 -3.41
N ASP A 54 -10.46 4.58 -4.40
CA ASP A 54 -10.75 4.32 -5.81
C ASP A 54 -10.69 2.82 -6.15
N LEU A 55 -9.76 2.09 -5.52
CA LEU A 55 -9.68 0.64 -5.65
C LEU A 55 -10.83 -0.06 -4.93
N ALA A 56 -11.23 0.40 -3.74
CA ALA A 56 -12.37 -0.15 -3.01
C ALA A 56 -13.73 0.12 -3.69
N ALA A 57 -13.82 1.14 -4.54
CA ALA A 57 -14.99 1.33 -5.40
C ALA A 57 -15.10 0.27 -6.51
N SER A 58 -13.96 -0.30 -6.94
CA SER A 58 -13.89 -1.29 -8.02
C SER A 58 -13.91 -2.75 -7.53
N TYR A 59 -13.55 -2.98 -6.26
CA TYR A 59 -13.44 -4.31 -5.67
C TYR A 59 -14.12 -4.32 -4.31
N PRO A 60 -14.78 -5.42 -3.89
CA PRO A 60 -15.28 -5.56 -2.53
C PRO A 60 -14.08 -5.63 -1.57
N ALA A 61 -13.66 -4.48 -1.05
CA ALA A 61 -12.40 -4.32 -0.32
C ALA A 61 -12.62 -3.61 1.02
N GLU A 62 -11.66 -3.79 1.93
CA GLU A 62 -11.58 -3.05 3.18
C GLU A 62 -10.13 -2.58 3.37
N ILE A 63 -9.96 -1.39 3.96
CA ILE A 63 -8.67 -0.72 4.06
C ILE A 63 -8.06 -0.94 5.43
N ILE A 64 -6.78 -1.30 5.47
CA ILE A 64 -5.98 -1.41 6.69
C ILE A 64 -4.98 -0.27 6.70
N ASN A 65 -5.10 0.66 7.64
CA ASN A 65 -4.14 1.72 7.83
C ASN A 65 -2.80 1.14 8.30
N SER A 66 -1.71 1.61 7.69
CA SER A 66 -0.33 1.27 8.03
C SER A 66 0.52 2.51 8.32
N ASP A 67 -0.10 3.66 8.59
CA ASP A 67 0.58 4.83 9.13
C ASP A 67 0.60 4.79 10.67
N LYS A 68 1.82 4.78 11.23
CA LYS A 68 2.08 4.68 12.67
C LYS A 68 1.48 5.80 13.51
N MET A 69 1.22 6.98 12.93
CA MET A 69 0.63 8.10 13.68
C MET A 69 -0.89 8.10 13.58
N GLN A 70 -1.44 7.56 12.49
CA GLN A 70 -2.88 7.51 12.27
C GLN A 70 -3.59 6.37 13.04
N VAL A 71 -2.84 5.43 13.62
CA VAL A 71 -3.41 4.39 14.48
C VAL A 71 -4.01 4.94 15.77
N TYR A 72 -3.57 6.12 16.21
CA TYR A 72 -3.95 6.71 17.48
C TYR A 72 -5.23 7.53 17.41
N GLU A 73 -6.01 7.49 18.49
CA GLU A 73 -7.21 8.31 18.69
C GLU A 73 -6.86 9.81 18.79
N GLY A 74 -7.72 10.66 18.22
CA GLY A 74 -7.54 12.12 18.22
C GLY A 74 -6.38 12.60 17.34
N LEU A 75 -6.13 13.92 17.34
CA LEU A 75 -5.13 14.56 16.47
C LEU A 75 -5.37 14.28 14.97
N ASP A 76 -6.62 14.34 14.52
CA ASP A 76 -7.03 13.94 13.18
C ASP A 76 -6.48 14.88 12.10
N ILE A 77 -6.41 16.19 12.39
CA ILE A 77 -5.85 17.19 11.47
C ILE A 77 -4.34 17.01 11.37
N VAL A 78 -3.60 17.03 12.49
CA VAL A 78 -2.12 16.92 12.49
C VAL A 78 -1.63 15.57 11.94
N THR A 79 -2.35 14.47 12.22
CA THR A 79 -2.04 13.15 11.65
C THR A 79 -2.61 12.93 10.25
N ASN A 80 -3.33 13.91 9.69
CA ASN A 80 -3.92 13.89 8.36
C ASN A 80 -4.75 12.61 8.13
N LYS A 81 -5.62 12.26 9.09
CA LYS A 81 -6.54 11.13 8.91
C LYS A 81 -7.52 11.46 7.78
N ILE A 82 -7.93 10.42 7.06
CA ILE A 82 -8.99 10.52 6.08
C ILE A 82 -10.31 10.79 6.83
N THR A 83 -11.14 11.69 6.32
CA THR A 83 -12.44 11.98 6.95
C THR A 83 -13.48 10.93 6.57
N ASP A 84 -14.58 10.86 7.33
CA ASP A 84 -15.67 9.92 7.05
C ASP A 84 -16.30 10.17 5.66
N GLU A 85 -16.36 11.43 5.23
CA GLU A 85 -16.84 11.81 3.89
C GLU A 85 -15.89 11.30 2.79
N GLU A 86 -14.57 11.41 3.01
CA GLU A 86 -13.56 10.92 2.08
C GLU A 86 -13.48 9.39 2.05
N CYS A 87 -13.90 8.71 3.13
CA CYS A 87 -13.96 7.26 3.20
C CYS A 87 -15.02 6.64 2.28
N ASP A 88 -16.04 7.41 1.87
CA ASP A 88 -17.12 6.97 0.96
C ASP A 88 -17.76 5.62 1.37
N GLY A 89 -17.95 5.42 2.69
CA GLY A 89 -18.52 4.20 3.25
C GLY A 89 -17.59 2.96 3.23
N VAL A 90 -16.35 3.10 2.76
CA VAL A 90 -15.35 2.02 2.77
C VAL A 90 -14.85 1.77 4.21
N PRO A 91 -14.93 0.53 4.72
CA PRO A 91 -14.45 0.22 6.07
C PRO A 91 -12.92 0.41 6.19
N HIS A 92 -12.51 1.19 7.20
CA HIS A 92 -11.11 1.39 7.58
C HIS A 92 -10.79 0.70 8.90
N HIS A 93 -9.66 0.02 8.95
CA HIS A 93 -9.14 -0.67 10.13
C HIS A 93 -7.82 -0.04 10.55
N LEU A 94 -7.49 -0.16 11.84
CA LEU A 94 -6.27 0.40 12.45
C LEU A 94 -6.12 1.92 12.27
N LEU A 95 -7.25 2.64 12.21
CA LEU A 95 -7.31 4.09 12.08
C LEU A 95 -8.01 4.63 13.33
N GLY A 96 -7.28 5.36 14.18
CA GLY A 96 -7.85 5.96 15.39
C GLY A 96 -8.40 4.94 16.40
N ILE A 97 -7.67 3.85 16.67
CA ILE A 97 -8.11 2.79 17.60
C ILE A 97 -7.19 2.59 18.81
N VAL A 98 -6.06 3.30 18.86
CA VAL A 98 -5.03 3.15 19.88
C VAL A 98 -5.07 4.36 20.80
N ASP A 99 -5.02 4.11 22.10
CA ASP A 99 -4.92 5.16 23.12
C ASP A 99 -3.69 6.07 22.87
N PRO A 100 -3.85 7.41 22.93
CA PRO A 100 -2.77 8.38 22.69
C PRO A 100 -1.49 8.18 23.51
N GLU A 101 -1.60 7.64 24.73
CA GLU A 101 -0.48 7.40 25.65
C GLU A 101 0.16 6.02 25.44
N ALA A 102 -0.48 5.13 24.69
CA ALA A 102 0.03 3.78 24.47
C ALA A 102 1.17 3.74 23.44
N ASP A 103 2.12 2.83 23.66
CA ASP A 103 3.14 2.55 22.65
C ASP A 103 2.63 1.53 21.62
N PHE A 104 2.61 1.93 20.35
CA PHE A 104 2.23 1.05 19.24
C PHE A 104 3.46 0.67 18.41
N THR A 105 3.90 -0.58 18.56
CA THR A 105 5.11 -1.10 17.91
C THR A 105 4.79 -1.84 16.61
N ALA A 106 5.82 -2.09 15.80
CA ALA A 106 5.68 -2.94 14.61
C ALA A 106 5.15 -4.35 14.94
N ARG A 107 5.46 -4.89 16.13
CA ARG A 107 4.92 -6.19 16.58
C ARG A 107 3.42 -6.12 16.83
N ASN A 108 2.94 -5.02 17.44
CA ASN A 108 1.51 -4.79 17.62
C ASN A 108 0.81 -4.69 16.26
N PHE A 109 1.38 -3.91 15.33
CA PHE A 109 0.88 -3.82 13.96
C PHE A 109 0.75 -5.19 13.29
N VAL A 110 1.82 -6.00 13.29
CA VAL A 110 1.81 -7.32 12.65
C VAL A 110 0.73 -8.22 13.23
N SER A 111 0.58 -8.25 14.55
CA SER A 111 -0.45 -9.03 15.23
C SER A 111 -1.86 -8.59 14.82
N THR A 112 -2.17 -7.30 14.97
CA THR A 112 -3.52 -6.79 14.72
C THR A 112 -3.87 -6.78 13.23
N ALA A 113 -2.93 -6.44 12.35
CA ALA A 113 -3.11 -6.51 10.90
C ALA A 113 -3.36 -7.95 10.44
N SER A 114 -2.63 -8.94 10.98
CA SER A 114 -2.83 -10.35 10.62
C SER A 114 -4.22 -10.87 11.00
N ILE A 115 -4.74 -10.46 12.16
CA ILE A 115 -6.11 -10.80 12.59
C ILE A 115 -7.14 -10.13 11.67
N THR A 116 -6.95 -8.84 11.40
CA THR A 116 -7.83 -8.03 10.56
C THR A 116 -7.89 -8.60 9.14
N MET A 117 -6.75 -8.94 8.55
CA MET A 117 -6.68 -9.55 7.22
C MET A 117 -7.43 -10.88 7.14
N LYS A 118 -7.24 -11.77 8.12
CA LYS A 118 -7.99 -13.04 8.19
C LYS A 118 -9.50 -12.79 8.25
N SER A 119 -9.91 -11.77 8.99
CA SER A 119 -11.32 -11.37 9.11
C SER A 119 -11.89 -10.84 7.77
N ILE A 120 -11.15 -9.97 7.08
CA ILE A 120 -11.52 -9.40 5.77
C ILE A 120 -11.64 -10.50 4.71
N VAL A 121 -10.63 -11.37 4.62
CA VAL A 121 -10.63 -12.47 3.65
C VAL A 121 -11.70 -13.50 3.99
N GLY A 122 -11.97 -13.76 5.27
CA GLY A 122 -13.09 -14.61 5.71
C GLY A 122 -14.46 -14.07 5.31
N ARG A 123 -14.60 -12.75 5.11
CA ARG A 123 -15.80 -12.11 4.52
C ARG A 123 -15.81 -12.11 2.98
N GLY A 124 -14.82 -12.71 2.34
CA GLY A 124 -14.68 -12.74 0.88
C GLY A 124 -14.25 -11.40 0.28
N LYS A 125 -13.65 -10.50 1.08
CA LYS A 125 -13.23 -9.17 0.65
C LYS A 125 -11.72 -9.08 0.46
N LEU A 126 -11.27 -8.10 -0.34
CA LEU A 126 -9.86 -7.82 -0.59
C LEU A 126 -9.28 -6.90 0.51
N PRO A 127 -8.27 -7.33 1.27
CA PRO A 127 -7.53 -6.42 2.15
C PRO A 127 -6.61 -5.50 1.33
N ILE A 128 -6.79 -4.18 1.51
CA ILE A 128 -5.92 -3.14 0.96
C ILE A 128 -5.17 -2.47 2.11
N ILE A 129 -3.85 -2.64 2.17
CA ILE A 129 -3.01 -1.99 3.17
C ILE A 129 -2.53 -0.66 2.60
N ALA A 130 -2.86 0.47 3.25
CA ALA A 130 -2.46 1.80 2.79
C ALA A 130 -1.76 2.57 3.92
N GLY A 131 -0.67 3.27 3.62
CA GLY A 131 0.01 4.08 4.65
C GLY A 131 1.46 4.43 4.34
N GLY A 132 2.02 5.34 5.15
CA GLY A 132 3.38 5.86 4.97
C GLY A 132 4.46 5.17 5.78
N SER A 133 4.11 4.28 6.72
CA SER A 133 5.09 3.62 7.58
C SER A 133 5.58 2.31 6.97
N ASN A 134 6.51 2.44 6.03
CA ASN A 134 7.14 1.31 5.34
C ASN A 134 7.78 0.27 6.29
N SER A 135 8.13 0.66 7.52
CA SER A 135 8.62 -0.28 8.56
C SER A 135 7.55 -1.26 9.03
N PHE A 136 6.29 -0.84 9.10
CA PHE A 136 5.16 -1.71 9.46
C PHE A 136 4.87 -2.70 8.34
N ILE A 137 4.87 -2.21 7.10
CA ILE A 137 4.71 -3.04 5.90
C ILE A 137 5.87 -4.05 5.77
N GLU A 138 7.12 -3.62 5.96
CA GLU A 138 8.30 -4.50 5.95
C GLU A 138 8.20 -5.57 7.05
N ALA A 139 7.82 -5.19 8.27
CA ALA A 139 7.68 -6.14 9.39
C ALA A 139 6.56 -7.17 9.17
N LEU A 140 5.47 -6.80 8.49
CA LEU A 140 4.37 -7.71 8.18
C LEU A 140 4.72 -8.69 7.07
N ILE A 141 5.41 -8.23 6.03
CA ILE A 141 5.64 -9.01 4.80
C ILE A 141 6.92 -9.85 4.86
N ASP A 142 7.98 -9.30 5.46
CA ASP A 142 9.26 -9.99 5.66
C ASP A 142 9.34 -10.52 7.10
N ASP A 143 8.32 -11.29 7.50
CA ASP A 143 8.28 -11.93 8.82
C ASP A 143 9.34 -13.04 8.94
N GLN A 144 9.85 -13.26 10.16
CA GLN A 144 10.96 -14.20 10.43
C GLN A 144 10.63 -15.65 10.02
N ASN A 145 9.35 -16.03 10.00
CA ASN A 145 8.90 -17.40 9.78
C ASN A 145 8.34 -17.63 8.38
N TYR A 146 8.37 -16.62 7.50
CA TYR A 146 7.73 -16.62 6.18
C TYR A 146 6.22 -16.93 6.22
N GLU A 147 5.57 -16.75 7.37
CA GLU A 147 4.16 -17.09 7.55
C GLU A 147 3.28 -16.25 6.62
N PHE A 148 3.57 -14.95 6.50
CA PHE A 148 2.78 -14.05 5.68
C PHE A 148 2.86 -14.45 4.21
N ARG A 149 4.08 -14.60 3.67
CA ARG A 149 4.30 -14.98 2.27
C ARG A 149 3.86 -16.41 1.95
N SER A 150 3.66 -17.27 2.95
CA SER A 150 3.10 -18.61 2.74
C SER A 150 1.60 -18.57 2.43
N ARG A 151 0.86 -17.64 3.06
CA ARG A 151 -0.60 -17.50 2.95
C ARG A 151 -1.03 -16.50 1.88
N TYR A 152 -0.31 -15.39 1.78
CA TYR A 152 -0.70 -14.26 0.95
C TYR A 152 0.22 -14.07 -0.26
N GLU A 153 -0.38 -13.67 -1.37
CA GLU A 153 0.29 -13.06 -2.51
C GLU A 153 0.07 -11.55 -2.45
N VAL A 154 1.09 -10.77 -2.80
CA VAL A 154 1.08 -9.31 -2.60
C VAL A 154 1.26 -8.57 -3.92
N CYS A 155 0.41 -7.59 -4.15
CA CYS A 155 0.58 -6.57 -5.18
C CYS A 155 0.97 -5.24 -4.54
N PHE A 156 2.13 -4.71 -4.91
CA PHE A 156 2.62 -3.42 -4.41
C PHE A 156 2.36 -2.32 -5.44
N LEU A 157 1.57 -1.32 -5.06
CA LEU A 157 1.40 -0.09 -5.79
C LEU A 157 2.15 1.02 -5.07
N TRP A 158 2.93 1.82 -5.80
CA TRP A 158 3.64 2.97 -5.26
C TRP A 158 3.19 4.23 -5.97
N VAL A 159 2.49 5.12 -5.26
CA VAL A 159 2.14 6.45 -5.75
C VAL A 159 3.34 7.38 -5.54
N ASP A 160 3.98 7.74 -6.65
CA ASP A 160 5.19 8.55 -6.73
C ASP A 160 4.86 9.97 -7.19
N VAL A 161 5.57 10.95 -6.65
CA VAL A 161 5.47 12.36 -7.04
C VAL A 161 6.89 12.92 -7.00
N ALA A 162 7.28 13.65 -8.05
CA ALA A 162 8.59 14.29 -8.09
C ALA A 162 8.81 15.19 -6.86
N MET A 163 9.95 15.01 -6.18
CA MET A 163 10.22 15.67 -4.89
C MET A 163 10.02 17.20 -4.88
N PRO A 164 10.44 17.98 -5.89
CA PRO A 164 10.19 19.43 -5.89
C PRO A 164 8.70 19.79 -5.90
N VAL A 165 7.88 19.00 -6.61
CA VAL A 165 6.42 19.18 -6.67
C VAL A 165 5.81 18.76 -5.33
N LEU A 166 6.25 17.62 -4.79
CA LEU A 166 5.77 17.12 -3.52
C LEU A 166 6.09 18.05 -2.35
N HIS A 167 7.30 18.61 -2.28
CA HIS A 167 7.71 19.56 -1.25
C HIS A 167 6.80 20.79 -1.21
N ARG A 168 6.49 21.36 -2.38
CA ARG A 168 5.55 22.46 -2.47
C ARG A 168 4.16 22.04 -1.97
N PHE A 169 3.66 20.91 -2.44
CA PHE A 169 2.33 20.43 -2.06
C PHE A 169 2.21 20.16 -0.55
N VAL A 170 3.19 19.49 0.06
CA VAL A 170 3.12 19.19 1.50
C VAL A 170 3.31 20.44 2.35
N SER A 171 4.10 21.42 1.88
CA SER A 171 4.21 22.73 2.52
C SER A 171 2.87 23.47 2.49
N ASP A 172 2.27 23.61 1.30
CA ASP A 172 0.96 24.26 1.12
C ASP A 172 -0.14 23.51 1.89
N ARG A 173 0.02 22.20 2.10
CA ARG A 173 -0.90 21.40 2.92
C ARG A 173 -0.80 21.75 4.40
N VAL A 174 0.40 21.98 4.94
CA VAL A 174 0.55 22.42 6.33
C VAL A 174 -0.17 23.76 6.52
N ASP A 175 -0.10 24.67 5.57
CA ASP A 175 -0.87 25.93 5.62
C ASP A 175 -2.38 25.66 5.71
N ARG A 176 -2.92 24.77 4.86
CA ARG A 176 -4.34 24.35 4.95
C ARG A 176 -4.68 23.66 6.28
N MET A 177 -3.75 22.93 6.87
CA MET A 177 -3.95 22.31 8.19
C MET A 177 -4.01 23.37 9.30
N VAL A 178 -3.21 24.43 9.18
CA VAL A 178 -3.29 25.59 10.07
C VAL A 178 -4.65 26.27 9.94
N ASP A 179 -5.11 26.52 8.72
CA ASP A 179 -6.45 27.07 8.47
C ASP A 179 -7.58 26.17 9.01
N ALA A 180 -7.36 24.85 9.02
CA ALA A 180 -8.29 23.87 9.57
C ALA A 180 -8.25 23.76 11.10
N GLY A 181 -7.31 24.41 11.78
CA GLY A 181 -7.23 24.44 13.24
C GLY A 181 -6.27 23.43 13.87
N ILE A 182 -5.15 23.10 13.19
CA ILE A 182 -4.09 22.25 13.77
C ILE A 182 -3.58 22.79 15.12
N VAL A 183 -3.49 24.12 15.26
CA VAL A 183 -2.98 24.76 16.48
C VAL A 183 -3.92 24.50 17.64
N GLU A 184 -5.22 24.65 17.42
CA GLU A 184 -6.27 24.38 18.41
C GLU A 184 -6.33 22.90 18.77
N GLU A 185 -6.15 22.02 17.78
CA GLU A 185 -6.13 20.58 17.98
C GLU A 185 -4.96 20.15 18.89
N VAL A 186 -3.74 20.61 18.58
CA VAL A 186 -2.55 20.29 19.38
C VAL A 186 -2.60 20.97 20.74
N ARG A 187 -3.11 22.20 20.83
CA ARG A 187 -3.30 22.93 22.10
C ARG A 187 -4.14 22.13 23.10
N LYS A 188 -5.18 21.43 22.64
CA LYS A 188 -6.04 20.58 23.51
C LYS A 188 -5.29 19.40 24.13
N MET A 189 -4.28 18.87 23.44
CA MET A 189 -3.46 17.76 23.92
C MET A 189 -2.20 18.21 24.68
N TYR A 190 -1.83 19.48 24.56
CA TYR A 190 -0.60 20.00 25.12
C TYR A 190 -0.52 19.82 26.63
N ASN A 191 0.57 19.21 27.08
CA ASN A 191 0.91 19.06 28.49
C ASN A 191 2.42 19.26 28.66
N PRO A 192 2.87 20.27 29.43
CA PRO A 192 4.29 20.57 29.59
C PRO A 192 5.08 19.46 30.31
N ASN A 193 4.41 18.60 31.07
CA ASN A 193 5.03 17.53 31.84
C ASN A 193 4.96 16.15 31.14
N ALA A 194 4.44 16.08 29.91
CA ALA A 194 4.32 14.82 29.18
C ALA A 194 5.60 14.43 28.43
N ASP A 195 5.75 13.15 28.12
CA ASP A 195 6.85 12.62 27.31
C ASP A 195 6.51 12.68 25.81
N TYR A 196 7.10 13.63 25.09
CA TYR A 196 6.90 13.81 23.64
C TYR A 196 7.73 12.84 22.77
N SER A 197 8.48 11.92 23.39
CA SER A 197 9.24 10.88 22.68
C SER A 197 8.41 9.63 22.36
N LYS A 198 7.16 9.55 22.85
CA LYS A 198 6.29 8.36 22.79
C LYS A 198 4.92 8.63 22.20
N GLY A 199 4.24 7.56 21.84
CA GLY A 199 2.84 7.60 21.41
C GLY A 199 2.58 8.54 20.23
N ILE A 200 1.40 9.16 20.27
CA ILE A 200 0.93 10.11 19.25
C ILE A 200 1.69 11.44 19.28
N ARG A 201 2.31 11.81 20.41
CA ARG A 201 3.03 13.08 20.59
C ARG A 201 4.27 13.24 19.72
N ARG A 202 4.69 12.15 19.07
CA ARG A 202 5.76 12.14 18.06
C ARG A 202 5.30 12.62 16.69
N ALA A 203 4.01 12.89 16.50
CA ALA A 203 3.47 13.38 15.25
C ALA A 203 4.13 14.71 14.87
N ILE A 204 4.49 14.86 13.59
CA ILE A 204 5.04 16.12 13.07
C ILE A 204 3.96 17.18 13.18
N GLY A 205 4.28 18.30 13.81
CA GLY A 205 3.34 19.35 14.19
C GLY A 205 2.91 19.27 15.66
N VAL A 206 3.43 18.33 16.46
CA VAL A 206 3.24 18.35 17.93
C VAL A 206 4.49 18.89 18.62
N PRO A 207 5.70 18.30 18.48
CA PRO A 207 6.91 18.86 19.08
C PRO A 207 7.25 20.27 18.59
N GLU A 208 6.97 20.56 17.32
CA GLU A 208 7.28 21.85 16.69
C GLU A 208 6.55 23.03 17.33
N PHE A 209 5.38 22.80 17.94
CA PHE A 209 4.61 23.85 18.62
C PHE A 209 4.92 23.98 20.11
N ASP A 210 5.82 23.17 20.67
CA ASP A 210 6.11 23.18 22.11
C ASP A 210 6.57 24.57 22.59
N ALA A 211 7.54 25.19 21.91
CA ALA A 211 8.02 26.53 22.26
C ALA A 211 6.90 27.59 22.21
N TYR A 212 5.99 27.48 21.24
CA TYR A 212 4.83 28.36 21.13
C TYR A 212 3.90 28.18 22.35
N PHE A 213 3.53 26.94 22.71
CA PHE A 213 2.65 26.68 23.85
C PHE A 213 3.29 27.00 25.21
N GLN A 214 4.60 26.79 25.37
CA GLN A 214 5.34 27.23 26.55
C GLN A 214 5.26 28.74 26.74
N SER A 215 5.31 29.50 25.65
CA SER A 215 5.16 30.96 25.68
C SER A 215 3.74 31.42 26.01
N GLU A 216 2.71 30.65 25.61
CA GLU A 216 1.31 30.89 26.02
C GLU A 216 1.14 30.64 27.54
N TYR A 217 1.78 29.60 28.08
CA TYR A 217 1.65 29.22 29.49
C TYR A 217 2.40 30.18 30.44
N SER A 218 3.56 30.69 30.03
CA SER A 218 4.48 31.46 30.88
C SER A 218 4.06 32.92 31.13
N SER A 219 2.88 33.36 30.67
CA SER A 219 2.29 34.68 30.97
C SER A 219 3.16 35.92 30.68
N SER A 220 4.07 35.84 29.70
CA SER A 220 4.83 36.99 29.18
C SER A 220 4.09 37.57 27.96
N PHE A 221 3.43 38.73 28.15
CA PHE A 221 2.44 39.33 27.24
C PHE A 221 2.99 39.94 25.93
N ASP A 222 4.13 39.47 25.40
CA ASP A 222 4.60 39.93 24.09
C ASP A 222 3.95 39.15 22.94
N LYS A 223 2.79 39.66 22.49
CA LYS A 223 2.08 39.15 21.30
C LYS A 223 2.97 39.06 20.07
N LYS A 224 4.00 39.91 19.97
CA LYS A 224 4.94 39.90 18.83
C LYS A 224 5.87 38.69 18.89
N THR A 225 6.34 38.32 20.07
CA THR A 225 7.15 37.10 20.27
C THR A 225 6.31 35.85 20.04
N GLN A 226 5.07 35.80 20.54
CA GLN A 226 4.17 34.66 20.30
C GLN A 226 3.89 34.44 18.81
N ALA A 227 3.59 35.51 18.06
CA ALA A 227 3.36 35.42 16.62
C ALA A 227 4.58 34.88 15.86
N LYS A 228 5.80 35.28 16.27
CA LYS A 228 7.05 34.76 15.68
C LYS A 228 7.26 33.29 15.98
N LEU A 229 7.05 32.87 17.23
CA LEU A 229 7.18 31.46 17.63
C LEU A 229 6.18 30.58 16.88
N LEU A 230 4.96 31.09 16.66
CA LEU A 230 3.96 30.39 15.86
C LEU A 230 4.41 30.22 14.40
N GLU A 231 4.90 31.29 13.79
CA GLU A 231 5.42 31.26 12.42
C GLU A 231 6.61 30.29 12.29
N GLU A 232 7.51 30.29 13.27
CA GLU A 232 8.65 29.37 13.34
C GLU A 232 8.20 27.91 13.46
N ALA A 233 7.24 27.61 14.36
CA ALA A 233 6.67 26.27 14.52
C ALA A 233 6.03 25.75 13.23
N ILE A 234 5.28 26.61 12.52
CA ILE A 234 4.66 26.26 11.23
C ILE A 234 5.75 25.97 10.18
N ASN A 235 6.79 26.80 10.11
CA ASN A 235 7.90 26.61 9.18
C ASN A 235 8.69 25.33 9.50
N GLU A 236 8.93 25.04 10.76
CA GLU A 236 9.58 23.79 11.18
C GLU A 236 8.73 22.57 10.80
N THR A 237 7.41 22.64 11.02
CA THR A 237 6.45 21.59 10.64
C THR A 237 6.52 21.31 9.13
N LYS A 238 6.59 22.35 8.30
CA LYS A 238 6.79 22.23 6.84
C LYS A 238 8.10 21.52 6.52
N ILE A 239 9.20 21.96 7.12
CA ILE A 239 10.55 21.40 6.89
C ILE A 239 10.59 19.92 7.30
N ASN A 240 10.08 19.58 8.48
CA ASN A 240 10.09 18.21 8.99
C ASN A 240 9.17 17.29 8.17
N THR A 241 8.05 17.80 7.67
CA THR A 241 7.18 17.08 6.71
C THR A 241 7.92 16.77 5.41
N CYS A 242 8.67 17.72 4.84
CA CYS A 242 9.50 17.49 3.66
C CYS A 242 10.59 16.45 3.93
N LYS A 243 11.30 16.54 5.07
CA LYS A 243 12.30 15.53 5.48
C LYS A 243 11.68 14.14 5.61
N LEU A 244 10.47 14.03 6.15
CA LEU A 244 9.75 12.76 6.23
C LEU A 244 9.48 12.18 4.84
N ALA A 245 9.01 13.00 3.90
CA ALA A 245 8.77 12.58 2.52
C ALA A 245 10.05 12.02 1.86
N CYS A 246 11.19 12.70 2.02
CA CYS A 246 12.49 12.22 1.54
C CYS A 246 12.84 10.84 2.12
N ARG A 247 12.77 10.68 3.45
CA ARG A 247 13.10 9.43 4.14
C ARG A 247 12.18 8.28 3.71
N GLN A 248 10.89 8.56 3.47
CA GLN A 248 9.94 7.57 2.98
C GLN A 248 10.31 7.12 1.56
N LEU A 249 10.67 8.05 0.68
CA LEU A 249 11.11 7.75 -0.68
C LEU A 249 12.39 6.90 -0.68
N GLU A 250 13.40 7.27 0.10
CA GLU A 250 14.63 6.48 0.27
C GLU A 250 14.32 5.05 0.74
N LYS A 251 13.39 4.90 1.69
CA LYS A 251 12.96 3.60 2.19
C LYS A 251 12.25 2.77 1.10
N ILE A 252 11.40 3.37 0.28
CA ILE A 252 10.75 2.69 -0.86
C ILE A 252 11.80 2.24 -1.88
N HIS A 253 12.79 3.09 -2.20
CA HIS A 253 13.90 2.72 -3.07
C HIS A 253 14.69 1.54 -2.51
N ARG A 254 14.96 1.51 -1.20
CA ARG A 254 15.59 0.35 -0.55
C ARG A 254 14.73 -0.92 -0.71
N LEU A 255 13.42 -0.85 -0.48
CA LEU A 255 12.52 -2.01 -0.61
C LEU A 255 12.49 -2.53 -2.07
N ARG A 256 12.51 -1.64 -3.05
CA ARG A 256 12.57 -2.01 -4.47
C ARG A 256 13.93 -2.60 -4.86
N ASN A 257 15.01 -1.88 -4.58
CA ASN A 257 16.32 -2.14 -5.17
C ASN A 257 17.16 -3.14 -4.37
N VAL A 258 17.01 -3.16 -3.04
CA VAL A 258 17.80 -4.03 -2.15
C VAL A 258 17.02 -5.30 -1.80
N LYS A 259 15.73 -5.16 -1.44
CA LYS A 259 14.88 -6.30 -1.11
C LYS A 259 14.24 -6.97 -2.34
N GLY A 260 14.38 -6.38 -3.52
CA GLY A 260 13.86 -6.94 -4.77
C GLY A 260 12.33 -7.00 -4.85
N TRP A 261 11.61 -6.15 -4.09
CA TRP A 261 10.16 -6.14 -4.15
C TRP A 261 9.69 -5.64 -5.52
N LYS A 262 8.75 -6.40 -6.13
CA LYS A 262 8.12 -6.00 -7.39
C LYS A 262 7.07 -4.92 -7.12
N ILE A 263 7.53 -3.68 -7.11
CA ILE A 263 6.71 -2.48 -6.85
C ILE A 263 6.30 -1.82 -8.17
N HIS A 264 4.99 -1.69 -8.38
CA HIS A 264 4.42 -1.01 -9.54
C HIS A 264 4.30 0.49 -9.25
N ARG A 265 5.08 1.29 -9.98
CA ARG A 265 5.09 2.75 -9.81
C ARG A 265 3.96 3.41 -10.59
N LEU A 266 3.22 4.29 -9.92
CA LEU A 266 2.17 5.16 -10.46
C LEU A 266 2.64 6.60 -10.27
N ASP A 267 2.98 7.29 -11.36
CA ASP A 267 3.51 8.66 -11.31
C ASP A 267 2.36 9.68 -11.30
N ALA A 268 2.14 10.28 -10.13
CA ALA A 268 1.13 11.28 -9.91
C ALA A 268 1.64 12.71 -10.15
N THR A 269 2.90 12.93 -10.57
CA THR A 269 3.51 14.27 -10.66
C THR A 269 2.66 15.25 -11.48
N ALA A 270 2.15 14.83 -12.64
CA ALA A 270 1.32 15.67 -13.49
C ALA A 270 -0.01 16.07 -12.83
N VAL A 271 -0.54 15.24 -11.92
CA VAL A 271 -1.76 15.55 -11.15
C VAL A 271 -1.49 16.72 -10.21
N PHE A 272 -0.37 16.68 -9.49
CA PHE A 272 0.00 17.67 -8.48
C PHE A 272 0.45 19.01 -9.09
N GLN A 273 0.78 19.04 -10.38
CA GLN A 273 1.08 20.28 -11.10
C GLN A 273 -0.18 21.06 -11.50
N LYS A 274 -1.35 20.41 -11.53
CA LYS A 274 -2.63 21.06 -11.86
C LYS A 274 -3.20 21.78 -10.63
N ARG A 275 -3.91 22.89 -10.84
CA ARG A 275 -4.49 23.73 -9.76
C ARG A 275 -5.77 23.15 -9.12
N GLY A 276 -5.86 21.82 -9.01
CA GLY A 276 -7.04 21.12 -8.47
C GLY A 276 -8.26 21.11 -9.41
N GLY A 277 -9.38 20.59 -8.90
CA GLY A 277 -10.65 20.51 -9.61
C GLY A 277 -10.69 19.42 -10.70
N ARG A 278 -11.66 19.55 -11.62
CA ARG A 278 -11.99 18.51 -12.62
C ARG A 278 -10.80 18.06 -13.47
N GLU A 279 -9.86 18.97 -13.77
CA GLU A 279 -8.67 18.63 -14.57
C GLU A 279 -7.66 17.79 -13.80
N ALA A 280 -7.51 18.04 -12.49
CA ALA A 280 -6.69 17.23 -11.60
C ALA A 280 -7.33 15.86 -11.40
N ASP A 281 -8.64 15.79 -11.20
CA ASP A 281 -9.37 14.52 -11.05
C ASP A 281 -9.30 13.66 -12.31
N LYS A 282 -9.47 14.27 -13.49
CA LYS A 282 -9.26 13.59 -14.76
C LYS A 282 -7.82 13.07 -14.89
N SER A 283 -6.83 13.90 -14.53
CA SER A 283 -5.42 13.49 -14.55
C SER A 283 -5.14 12.34 -13.60
N TRP A 284 -5.77 12.35 -12.42
CA TRP A 284 -5.64 11.29 -11.43
C TRP A 284 -6.23 9.98 -11.94
N ALA A 285 -7.42 10.03 -12.54
CA ALA A 285 -8.06 8.88 -13.15
C ALA A 285 -7.18 8.26 -14.25
N GLU A 286 -6.60 9.08 -15.13
CA GLU A 286 -5.76 8.62 -16.25
C GLU A 286 -4.39 8.10 -15.83
N MET A 287 -3.73 8.76 -14.86
CA MET A 287 -2.33 8.50 -14.54
C MET A 287 -2.13 7.58 -13.32
N VAL A 288 -3.12 7.51 -12.42
CA VAL A 288 -2.98 6.81 -11.13
C VAL A 288 -4.07 5.75 -10.95
N ALA A 289 -5.34 6.15 -10.86
CA ALA A 289 -6.43 5.22 -10.54
C ALA A 289 -6.64 4.17 -11.64
N GLY A 290 -6.70 4.59 -12.92
CA GLY A 290 -6.86 3.69 -14.06
C GLY A 290 -5.73 2.66 -14.17
N PRO A 291 -4.46 3.07 -14.25
CA PRO A 291 -3.33 2.14 -14.28
C PRO A 291 -3.25 1.26 -13.02
N GLY A 292 -3.54 1.81 -11.84
CA GLY A 292 -3.62 1.06 -10.58
C GLY A 292 -4.66 -0.06 -10.65
N SER A 293 -5.87 0.25 -11.10
CA SER A 293 -6.96 -0.72 -11.29
C SER A 293 -6.61 -1.80 -12.31
N VAL A 294 -5.93 -1.46 -13.41
CA VAL A 294 -5.44 -2.44 -14.40
C VAL A 294 -4.44 -3.42 -13.79
N ILE A 295 -3.48 -2.92 -13.01
CA ILE A 295 -2.49 -3.75 -12.33
C ILE A 295 -3.17 -4.70 -11.32
N VAL A 296 -4.08 -4.17 -10.50
CA VAL A 296 -4.84 -4.98 -9.53
C VAL A 296 -5.71 -6.01 -10.25
N ASN A 297 -6.35 -5.65 -11.36
CA ASN A 297 -7.15 -6.59 -12.14
C ASN A 297 -6.31 -7.77 -12.65
N GLN A 298 -5.16 -7.47 -13.28
CA GLN A 298 -4.22 -8.50 -13.74
C GLN A 298 -3.72 -9.40 -12.59
N PHE A 299 -3.50 -8.81 -11.42
CA PHE A 299 -3.09 -9.53 -10.21
C PHE A 299 -4.20 -10.43 -9.65
N MET A 300 -5.46 -9.98 -9.67
CA MET A 300 -6.61 -10.76 -9.20
C MET A 300 -6.89 -11.97 -10.10
N TYR A 301 -6.82 -11.79 -11.42
CA TYR A 301 -7.15 -12.84 -12.39
C TYR A 301 -5.95 -13.66 -12.89
N ASN A 302 -4.75 -13.46 -12.31
CA ASN A 302 -3.54 -14.19 -12.67
C ASN A 302 -3.27 -14.23 -14.18
N PHE A 303 -3.40 -13.10 -14.88
CA PHE A 303 -2.87 -12.94 -16.24
C PHE A 303 -1.34 -12.91 -16.16
N SER A 304 -0.74 -14.06 -15.87
CA SER A 304 0.67 -14.29 -16.13
C SER A 304 0.87 -14.07 -17.62
N HIS A 305 1.89 -13.28 -17.98
CA HIS A 305 2.27 -13.02 -19.37
C HIS A 305 2.80 -14.31 -20.02
N SER A 306 1.94 -15.29 -20.23
CA SER A 306 2.19 -16.49 -21.03
C SER A 306 1.99 -16.19 -22.52
N ARG A 307 2.54 -15.08 -23.00
CA ARG A 307 2.86 -14.87 -24.41
C ARG A 307 4.15 -14.07 -24.50
N SER A 308 5.26 -14.76 -24.24
CA SER A 308 6.45 -14.53 -25.04
C SER A 308 6.03 -14.65 -26.50
N PHE A 309 5.91 -13.51 -27.19
CA PHE A 309 5.96 -13.51 -28.65
C PHE A 309 7.31 -14.12 -29.01
N ALA A 310 7.29 -15.42 -29.32
CA ALA A 310 8.33 -16.01 -30.13
C ALA A 310 8.27 -15.24 -31.46
N THR A 311 9.25 -14.37 -31.65
CA THR A 311 9.60 -13.82 -32.95
C THR A 311 9.96 -15.01 -33.85
N ALA A 312 8.96 -15.55 -34.54
CA ALA A 312 9.18 -16.30 -35.75
C ALA A 312 9.62 -15.28 -36.80
N ALA A 313 10.93 -15.07 -36.87
CA ALA A 313 11.57 -14.66 -38.09
C ALA A 313 11.39 -15.83 -39.07
N ASP A 314 10.38 -15.74 -39.92
CA ASP A 314 10.46 -16.38 -41.23
C ASP A 314 9.94 -15.42 -42.29
N GLY A 315 10.82 -15.12 -43.24
CA GLY A 315 10.60 -14.17 -44.30
C GLY A 315 9.74 -14.79 -45.39
N GLY A 316 8.74 -14.06 -45.85
CA GLY A 316 7.93 -14.49 -46.98
C GLY A 316 6.87 -13.46 -47.31
N GLY A 317 7.24 -12.46 -48.10
CA GLY A 317 6.35 -11.39 -48.50
C GLY A 317 5.14 -11.88 -49.30
N ARG A 318 3.97 -11.30 -49.02
CA ARG A 318 3.01 -10.90 -50.06
C ARG A 318 2.00 -9.91 -49.51
N ALA A 319 1.81 -8.84 -50.26
CA ALA A 319 0.86 -7.76 -50.02
C ALA A 319 -0.60 -8.25 -50.00
N ILE A 320 -1.49 -7.53 -49.32
CA ILE A 320 -2.64 -6.78 -49.90
C ILE A 320 -3.51 -6.18 -48.77
N LYS A 321 -4.04 -4.98 -49.06
CA LYS A 321 -4.90 -4.08 -48.27
C LYS A 321 -6.34 -4.59 -48.03
N ARG A 322 -7.02 -3.86 -47.11
CA ARG A 322 -8.49 -3.68 -46.89
C ARG A 322 -9.14 -4.75 -45.99
N GLY A 323 -10.07 -4.48 -45.09
CA GLY A 323 -10.84 -3.29 -44.68
C GLY A 323 -11.62 -3.63 -43.40
N ALA A 324 -11.91 -2.63 -42.56
CA ALA A 324 -13.25 -2.21 -42.14
C ALA A 324 -14.16 -3.24 -41.42
N ALA A 325 -14.49 -2.87 -40.17
CA ALA A 325 -15.77 -3.03 -39.45
C ALA A 325 -16.30 -4.42 -39.06
N MET A 326 -16.55 -4.61 -37.75
CA MET A 326 -17.88 -4.94 -37.16
C MET A 326 -17.75 -5.03 -35.63
N ALA A 327 -18.51 -4.21 -34.88
CA ALA A 327 -19.79 -4.55 -34.22
C ALA A 327 -19.56 -5.37 -32.92
N ALA A 328 -19.74 -4.79 -31.73
CA ALA A 328 -21.02 -4.46 -31.07
C ALA A 328 -21.88 -5.70 -30.76
N ALA A 329 -22.37 -5.70 -29.51
CA ALA A 329 -23.29 -6.64 -28.87
C ALA A 329 -22.58 -7.84 -28.18
N VAL A 330 -23.02 -8.33 -27.02
CA VAL A 330 -24.38 -8.48 -26.48
C VAL A 330 -24.33 -8.60 -24.94
N LEU A 331 -25.32 -7.99 -24.28
CA LEU A 331 -25.89 -8.20 -22.92
C LEU A 331 -24.95 -8.34 -21.71
#